data_AF-A0A852VS62-F1
#
_entry.id   AF-A0A852VS62-F1
#
_cell.length_a   1.000
_cell.length_b   1.000
_cell.length_c   1.000
_cell.angle_alpha   90.00
_cell.angle_beta   90.00
_cell.angle_gamma   90.00
#
_symmetry.space_group_name_H-M   'P 1'
#
loop_
_entity.id
_entity.type
_entity.pdbx_description
1 polymer ?
#
loop_
_entity_poly.entity_id
_entity_poly.type
_entity_poly.pdbx_seq_one_letter_code
_entity_poly.pdbx_strand_id
1 'polypeptide(L)'
;MDDEWSVTVMPGHPGWIDVPVGLTGGHLDAWVDDAMGRLRQEWASQWHDESAAEVRQLLVSAAVARAPAAVLDLLYWPFPRPFVVRMSVLLGRSTPLSAWRDAGFEVDAFDSAKIGPGVRCIAMGETRDEARHPLITVHFVFDDGERTLQLTVEPMLLELYAQVWPALLSVVCSVEVDREDGRPFVPRPVSGYTLSDDDRFARTNGA
;
A
#
# COMPACT_ATOMS: atom_id res chain seq x y z
N MET A 1 -21.78 2.69 -16.71
CA MET A 1 -20.35 2.74 -17.06
C MET A 1 -19.64 2.93 -15.76
N ASP A 2 -18.79 1.99 -15.38
CA ASP A 2 -17.85 2.25 -14.30
C ASP A 2 -16.83 3.23 -14.87
N ASP A 3 -16.72 4.41 -14.26
CA ASP A 3 -15.70 5.39 -14.63
C ASP A 3 -14.34 4.71 -14.51
N GLU A 4 -13.53 4.76 -15.56
CA GLU A 4 -12.17 4.22 -15.52
C GLU A 4 -11.29 5.23 -14.76
N TRP A 5 -10.54 4.74 -13.78
CA TRP A 5 -9.66 5.56 -12.95
C TRP A 5 -8.23 5.10 -13.16
N SER A 6 -7.32 6.05 -13.30
CA SER A 6 -5.88 5.78 -13.33
C SER A 6 -5.27 6.13 -11.98
N VAL A 7 -4.30 5.31 -11.56
CA VAL A 7 -3.50 5.56 -10.35
C VAL A 7 -2.05 5.59 -10.76
N THR A 8 -1.38 6.70 -10.44
CA THR A 8 0.06 6.87 -10.62
C THR A 8 0.73 6.94 -9.27
N VAL A 9 1.89 6.29 -9.13
CA VAL A 9 2.74 6.36 -7.94
C VAL A 9 4.17 6.62 -8.35
N MET A 10 4.91 7.34 -7.51
CA MET A 10 6.35 7.54 -7.68
C MET A 10 7.05 7.12 -6.39
N PRO A 11 7.44 5.84 -6.26
CA PRO A 11 8.14 5.38 -5.07
C PRO A 11 9.46 6.13 -4.89
N GLY A 12 9.68 6.73 -3.72
CA GLY A 12 10.92 7.43 -3.38
C GLY A 12 12.05 6.50 -2.91
N HIS A 13 11.77 5.19 -2.83
CA HIS A 13 12.72 4.16 -2.41
C HIS A 13 12.86 3.10 -3.52
N PRO A 14 14.03 2.44 -3.64
CA PRO A 14 14.18 1.25 -4.49
C PRO A 14 13.42 0.06 -3.88
N GLY A 15 13.33 -1.08 -4.58
CA GLY A 15 12.71 -2.31 -4.08
C GLY A 15 11.23 -2.47 -4.40
N TRP A 16 10.61 -1.49 -5.07
CA TRP A 16 9.21 -1.53 -5.47
C TRP A 16 9.00 -2.18 -6.85
N ILE A 17 8.09 -3.14 -6.91
CA ILE A 17 7.74 -3.88 -8.12
C ILE A 17 6.21 -3.85 -8.28
N ASP A 18 5.74 -3.35 -9.41
CA ASP A 18 4.33 -3.42 -9.79
C ASP A 18 3.95 -4.86 -10.18
N VAL A 19 2.74 -5.27 -9.80
CA VAL A 19 2.12 -6.56 -10.11
C VAL A 19 1.01 -6.35 -11.13
N PRO A 20 1.28 -6.59 -12.44
CA PRO A 20 0.31 -6.40 -13.50
C PRO A 20 -0.97 -7.23 -13.34
N VAL A 21 -2.06 -6.70 -13.89
CA VAL A 21 -3.36 -7.40 -13.97
C VAL A 21 -3.26 -8.57 -14.94
N GLY A 22 -3.91 -9.70 -14.61
CA GLY A 22 -4.23 -10.74 -15.60
C GLY A 22 -3.03 -11.53 -16.13
N LEU A 23 -1.91 -11.57 -15.40
CA LEU A 23 -0.75 -12.36 -15.77
C LEU A 23 -1.09 -13.85 -15.83
N THR A 24 -0.90 -14.47 -16.99
CA THR A 24 -1.12 -15.92 -17.20
C THR A 24 -0.08 -16.49 -18.16
N GLY A 25 0.19 -17.79 -18.03
CA GLY A 25 1.10 -18.54 -18.92
C GLY A 25 2.46 -17.85 -19.09
N GLY A 26 2.92 -17.73 -20.34
CA GLY A 26 4.21 -17.11 -20.65
C GLY A 26 4.36 -15.65 -20.25
N HIS A 27 3.26 -14.89 -20.08
CA HIS A 27 3.33 -13.51 -19.58
C HIS A 27 3.70 -13.47 -18.08
N LEU A 28 3.19 -14.43 -17.30
CA LEU A 28 3.57 -14.57 -15.91
C LEU A 28 5.07 -14.88 -15.79
N ASP A 29 5.56 -15.88 -16.53
CA ASP A 29 6.97 -16.25 -16.48
C ASP A 29 7.89 -15.09 -16.88
N ALA A 30 7.55 -14.36 -17.94
CA ALA A 30 8.32 -13.20 -18.38
C ALA A 30 8.36 -12.07 -17.33
N TRP A 31 7.23 -11.77 -16.68
CA TRP A 31 7.21 -10.76 -15.60
C TRP A 31 8.03 -11.22 -14.39
N VAL A 32 7.93 -12.50 -14.00
CA VAL A 32 8.72 -13.03 -12.88
C VAL A 32 10.22 -12.95 -13.21
N ASP A 33 10.63 -13.29 -14.43
CA ASP A 33 12.04 -13.22 -14.84
C ASP A 33 12.57 -11.78 -14.84
N ASP A 34 11.78 -10.81 -15.32
CA ASP A 34 12.12 -9.38 -15.25
C ASP A 34 12.25 -8.89 -13.79
N ALA A 35 11.25 -9.20 -12.95
CA ALA A 35 11.27 -8.85 -11.53
C ALA A 35 12.48 -9.45 -10.80
N MET A 36 12.81 -10.72 -11.07
CA MET A 36 14.02 -11.37 -10.55
C MET A 36 15.30 -10.67 -11.04
N GLY A 37 15.35 -10.25 -12.30
CA GLY A 37 16.47 -9.48 -12.85
C GLY A 37 16.68 -8.14 -12.14
N ARG A 38 15.58 -7.42 -11.89
CA ARG A 38 15.59 -6.15 -11.15
C ARG A 38 16.08 -6.33 -9.71
N LEU A 39 15.56 -7.33 -9.00
CA LEU A 39 16.01 -7.63 -7.62
C LEU A 39 17.47 -8.05 -7.57
N ARG A 40 17.94 -8.87 -8.52
CA ARG A 40 19.35 -9.25 -8.60
C ARG A 40 20.25 -8.04 -8.84
N GLN A 41 19.84 -7.10 -9.70
CA GLN A 41 20.58 -5.87 -9.93
C GLN A 41 20.60 -4.99 -8.68
N GLU A 42 19.46 -4.86 -7.99
CA GLU A 42 19.32 -4.01 -6.80
C GLU A 42 20.12 -4.54 -5.61
N TRP A 43 20.03 -5.85 -5.34
CA TRP A 43 20.75 -6.47 -4.22
C TRP A 43 22.23 -6.67 -4.52
N ALA A 44 22.61 -6.72 -5.79
CA ALA A 44 23.99 -6.83 -6.27
C ALA A 44 24.76 -7.93 -5.51
N SER A 45 25.79 -7.56 -4.74
CA SER A 45 26.61 -8.50 -3.97
C SER A 45 25.89 -9.19 -2.80
N GLN A 46 24.71 -8.70 -2.42
CA GLN A 46 23.85 -9.29 -1.38
C GLN A 46 22.87 -10.31 -1.96
N TRP A 47 22.85 -10.49 -3.29
CA TRP A 47 22.09 -11.56 -3.93
C TRP A 47 22.75 -12.92 -3.62
N HIS A 48 21.92 -13.87 -3.19
CA HIS A 48 22.33 -15.25 -2.98
C HIS A 48 21.43 -16.17 -3.81
N ASP A 49 22.02 -17.06 -4.62
CA ASP A 49 21.26 -17.95 -5.50
C ASP A 49 20.40 -18.96 -4.73
N GLU A 50 20.73 -19.23 -3.48
CA GLU A 50 19.92 -20.05 -2.57
C GLU A 50 18.52 -19.45 -2.35
N SER A 51 18.41 -18.12 -2.31
CA SER A 51 17.12 -17.42 -2.15
C SER A 51 16.31 -17.34 -3.44
N ALA A 52 16.89 -17.66 -4.60
CA ALA A 52 16.28 -17.39 -5.89
C ALA A 52 14.95 -18.14 -6.08
N ALA A 53 14.86 -19.39 -5.61
CA ALA A 53 13.65 -20.19 -5.71
C ALA A 53 12.52 -19.62 -4.84
N GLU A 54 12.83 -19.19 -3.62
CA GLU A 54 11.85 -18.60 -2.69
C GLU A 54 11.35 -17.24 -3.20
N VAL A 55 12.25 -16.37 -3.68
CA VAL A 55 11.88 -15.08 -4.28
C VAL A 55 10.99 -15.30 -5.49
N ARG A 56 11.32 -16.27 -6.37
CA ARG A 56 10.48 -16.63 -7.52
C ARG A 56 9.07 -17.05 -7.07
N GLN A 57 8.99 -17.91 -6.06
CA GLN A 57 7.72 -18.40 -5.53
C GLN A 57 6.87 -17.27 -4.94
N LEU A 58 7.48 -16.32 -4.23
CA LEU A 58 6.79 -15.14 -3.70
C LEU A 58 6.23 -14.26 -4.83
N LEU A 59 7.00 -14.01 -5.89
CA LEU A 59 6.53 -13.26 -7.06
C LEU A 59 5.33 -13.95 -7.73
N VAL A 60 5.42 -15.26 -8.00
CA VAL A 60 4.31 -16.04 -8.59
C VAL A 60 3.08 -15.98 -7.67
N SER A 61 3.27 -16.17 -6.37
CA SER A 61 2.17 -16.16 -5.39
C SER A 61 1.48 -14.80 -5.35
N ALA A 62 2.24 -13.70 -5.37
CA ALA A 62 1.70 -12.35 -5.42
C ALA A 62 0.89 -12.09 -6.70
N ALA A 63 1.39 -12.51 -7.87
CA ALA A 63 0.66 -12.35 -9.13
C ALA A 63 -0.66 -13.13 -9.15
N VAL A 64 -0.67 -14.35 -8.61
CA VAL A 64 -1.88 -15.18 -8.50
C VAL A 64 -2.86 -14.61 -7.47
N ALA A 65 -2.35 -14.08 -6.35
CA ALA A 65 -3.15 -13.50 -5.29
C ALA A 65 -3.59 -12.05 -5.58
N ARG A 66 -3.25 -11.49 -6.75
CA ARG A 66 -3.65 -10.15 -7.16
C ARG A 66 -5.17 -9.97 -7.05
N ALA A 67 -5.61 -9.02 -6.23
CA ALA A 67 -7.03 -8.75 -6.11
C ALA A 67 -7.58 -8.24 -7.46
N PRO A 68 -8.66 -8.84 -8.00
CA PRO A 68 -9.20 -8.40 -9.30
C PRO A 68 -9.63 -6.94 -9.31
N ALA A 69 -10.07 -6.41 -8.16
CA ALA A 69 -10.52 -5.03 -8.00
C ALA A 69 -9.39 -4.04 -7.66
N ALA A 70 -8.15 -4.50 -7.49
CA ALA A 70 -7.03 -3.59 -7.25
C ALA A 70 -6.69 -2.83 -8.54
N VAL A 71 -6.71 -1.51 -8.46
CA VAL A 71 -6.29 -0.61 -9.55
C VAL A 71 -4.76 -0.55 -9.67
N LEU A 72 -4.06 -0.76 -8.56
CA LEU A 72 -2.61 -0.88 -8.49
C LEU A 72 -2.26 -1.90 -7.40
N ASP A 73 -1.22 -2.70 -7.62
CA ASP A 73 -0.75 -3.67 -6.64
C ASP A 73 0.77 -3.73 -6.67
N LEU A 74 1.40 -3.50 -5.52
CA LEU A 74 2.82 -3.28 -5.40
C LEU A 74 3.44 -4.26 -4.41
N LEU A 75 4.61 -4.76 -4.75
CA LEU A 75 5.51 -5.48 -3.87
C LEU A 75 6.68 -4.59 -3.49
N TYR A 76 7.03 -4.60 -2.21
CA TYR A 76 8.20 -3.92 -1.67
C TYR A 76 9.14 -4.93 -1.02
N TRP A 77 10.39 -4.89 -1.45
CA TRP A 77 11.47 -5.74 -0.96
C TRP A 77 12.44 -4.92 -0.09
N PRO A 78 12.19 -4.80 1.22
CA PRO A 78 12.99 -3.94 2.09
C PRO A 78 14.42 -4.46 2.34
N PHE A 79 14.65 -5.76 2.14
CA PHE A 79 15.91 -6.44 2.45
C PHE A 79 16.26 -7.40 1.30
N PRO A 80 17.55 -7.76 1.15
CA PRO A 80 18.01 -8.79 0.21
C PRO A 80 17.68 -10.21 0.69
N ARG A 81 16.42 -10.46 1.01
CA ARG A 81 15.92 -11.71 1.58
C ARG A 81 14.55 -12.03 1.00
N PRO A 82 14.12 -13.32 1.02
CA PRO A 82 12.79 -13.77 0.61
C PRO A 82 11.67 -13.28 1.56
N PHE A 83 11.54 -11.97 1.70
CA PHE A 83 10.52 -11.29 2.49
C PHE A 83 10.01 -10.08 1.70
N VAL A 84 8.69 -9.99 1.55
CA VAL A 84 8.04 -8.98 0.72
C VAL A 84 6.86 -8.38 1.46
N VAL A 85 6.73 -7.06 1.35
CA VAL A 85 5.54 -6.32 1.78
C VAL A 85 4.67 -6.07 0.57
N ARG A 86 3.37 -6.30 0.69
CA ARG A 86 2.43 -6.02 -0.38
C ARG A 86 1.53 -4.85 -0.02
N MET A 87 1.33 -3.96 -0.99
CA MET A 87 0.41 -2.85 -0.88
C MET A 87 -0.48 -2.78 -2.12
N SER A 88 -1.79 -2.82 -1.92
CA SER A 88 -2.77 -2.71 -2.99
C SER A 88 -3.55 -1.41 -2.87
N VAL A 89 -3.84 -0.79 -4.00
CA VAL A 89 -4.73 0.36 -4.10
C VAL A 89 -6.05 -0.11 -4.68
N LEU A 90 -7.13 0.18 -3.98
CA LEU A 90 -8.49 -0.14 -4.38
C LEU A 90 -9.28 1.17 -4.48
N LEU A 91 -10.18 1.22 -5.45
CA LEU A 91 -11.15 2.30 -5.58
C LEU A 91 -12.55 1.71 -5.59
N GLY A 92 -13.32 2.04 -4.57
CA GLY A 92 -14.63 1.43 -4.30
C GLY A 92 -15.72 2.46 -4.03
N ARG A 93 -16.89 1.97 -3.60
CA ARG A 93 -17.94 2.84 -3.08
C ARG A 93 -17.52 3.45 -1.75
N SER A 94 -18.00 4.66 -1.49
CA SER A 94 -17.79 5.34 -0.21
C SER A 94 -18.14 4.42 0.98
N THR A 95 -17.23 4.30 1.94
CA THR A 95 -17.42 3.53 3.17
C THR A 95 -17.40 4.48 4.36
N PRO A 96 -18.47 4.51 5.18
CA PRO A 96 -18.53 5.43 6.31
C PRO A 96 -17.46 5.08 7.35
N LEU A 97 -16.89 6.12 7.97
CA LEU A 97 -15.80 5.95 8.93
C LEU A 97 -16.15 5.06 10.13
N SER A 98 -17.42 5.05 10.55
CA SER A 98 -17.89 4.17 11.63
C SER A 98 -17.65 2.70 11.33
N ALA A 99 -17.77 2.28 10.07
CA ALA A 99 -17.56 0.89 9.67
C ALA A 99 -16.13 0.40 9.97
N TRP A 100 -15.12 1.28 9.86
CA TRP A 100 -13.73 0.95 10.20
C TRP A 100 -13.56 0.72 11.71
N ARG A 101 -14.15 1.59 12.53
CA ARG A 101 -14.10 1.45 13.99
C ARG A 101 -14.88 0.21 14.46
N ASP A 102 -16.04 -0.03 13.87
CA ASP A 102 -16.87 -1.22 14.17
C ASP A 102 -16.14 -2.52 13.79
N ALA A 103 -15.26 -2.47 12.78
CA ALA A 103 -14.36 -3.56 12.41
C ALA A 103 -13.11 -3.67 13.31
N GLY A 104 -12.99 -2.84 14.35
CA GLY A 104 -11.92 -2.91 15.34
C GLY A 104 -10.65 -2.12 14.98
N PHE A 105 -10.70 -1.24 13.99
CA PHE A 105 -9.57 -0.39 13.64
C PHE A 105 -9.49 0.83 14.57
N GLU A 106 -8.28 1.13 15.03
CA GLU A 106 -7.90 2.46 15.50
C GLU A 106 -7.79 3.39 14.28
N VAL A 107 -8.36 4.59 14.39
CA VAL A 107 -8.47 5.54 13.28
C VAL A 107 -7.81 6.84 13.69
N ASP A 108 -6.83 7.27 12.89
CA ASP A 108 -6.09 8.51 13.03
C ASP A 108 -6.28 9.43 11.82
N ALA A 109 -6.10 10.73 12.06
CA ALA A 109 -5.95 11.72 11.01
C ALA A 109 -4.75 11.39 10.12
N PHE A 110 -4.92 11.49 8.80
CA PHE A 110 -3.80 11.40 7.86
C PHE A 110 -3.95 12.45 6.77
N ASP A 111 -2.85 13.08 6.37
CA ASP A 111 -2.84 14.06 5.29
C ASP A 111 -1.75 13.69 4.29
N SER A 112 -2.18 13.31 3.09
CA SER A 112 -1.27 12.95 1.99
C SER A 112 -0.89 14.21 1.21
N ALA A 113 0.39 14.35 0.89
CA ALA A 113 0.90 15.51 0.18
C ALA A 113 0.24 15.75 -1.20
N LYS A 114 -0.19 14.67 -1.87
CA LYS A 114 -0.76 14.73 -3.24
C LYS A 114 -2.26 14.51 -3.28
N ILE A 115 -2.80 13.63 -2.43
CA ILE A 115 -4.24 13.35 -2.39
C ILE A 115 -4.99 14.36 -1.50
N GLY A 116 -4.38 14.79 -0.39
CA GLY A 116 -5.00 15.62 0.63
C GLY A 116 -5.52 14.83 1.84
N PRO A 117 -6.57 15.31 2.53
CA PRO A 117 -6.99 14.77 3.82
C PRO A 117 -7.62 13.38 3.70
N GLY A 118 -7.32 12.54 4.69
CA GLY A 118 -7.91 11.21 4.85
C GLY A 118 -7.73 10.70 6.28
N VAL A 119 -7.78 9.38 6.42
CA VAL A 119 -7.51 8.70 7.69
C VAL A 119 -6.56 7.52 7.50
N ARG A 120 -5.83 7.21 8.56
CA ARG A 120 -5.08 5.98 8.70
C ARG A 120 -5.83 5.06 9.64
N CYS A 121 -6.18 3.86 9.19
CA CYS A 121 -6.85 2.84 9.98
C CYS A 121 -5.85 1.72 10.31
N ILE A 122 -5.64 1.44 11.59
CA ILE A 122 -4.69 0.42 12.07
C ILE A 122 -5.45 -0.63 12.88
N ALA A 123 -5.20 -1.90 12.61
CA ALA A 123 -5.65 -3.01 13.45
C ALA A 123 -4.46 -3.88 13.85
N MET A 124 -4.48 -4.34 15.09
CA MET A 124 -3.51 -5.28 15.63
C MET A 124 -4.10 -6.69 15.61
N GLY A 125 -3.28 -7.68 15.29
CA GLY A 125 -3.61 -9.09 15.33
C GLY A 125 -2.41 -9.92 15.73
N GLU A 126 -2.51 -11.23 15.54
CA GLU A 126 -1.42 -12.17 15.82
C GLU A 126 -1.39 -13.28 14.77
N THR A 127 -0.22 -13.88 14.55
CA THR A 127 -0.10 -15.08 13.73
C THR A 127 -0.89 -16.23 14.36
N ARG A 128 -1.25 -17.23 13.53
CA ARG A 128 -2.02 -18.40 13.98
C ARG A 128 -1.15 -19.57 14.46
N ASP A 129 0.17 -19.40 14.44
CA ASP A 129 1.11 -20.38 14.97
C ASP A 129 1.18 -20.35 16.50
N GLU A 130 1.91 -21.29 17.09
CA GLU A 130 2.06 -21.40 18.55
C GLU A 130 2.76 -20.19 19.19
N ALA A 131 3.62 -19.49 18.43
CA ALA A 131 4.38 -18.36 18.93
C ALA A 131 3.56 -17.06 18.96
N ARG A 132 2.45 -16.98 18.21
CA ARG A 132 1.47 -15.87 18.22
C ARG A 132 2.13 -14.50 18.04
N HIS A 133 2.97 -14.38 17.02
CA HIS A 133 3.70 -13.14 16.76
C HIS A 133 2.74 -11.99 16.41
N PRO A 134 2.98 -10.76 16.90
CA PRO A 134 2.10 -9.63 16.66
C PRO A 134 2.12 -9.20 15.19
N LEU A 135 0.91 -9.03 14.64
CA LEU A 135 0.67 -8.54 13.30
C LEU A 135 0.04 -7.15 13.35
N ILE A 136 0.33 -6.35 12.32
CA ILE A 136 -0.31 -5.08 12.08
C ILE A 136 -0.92 -5.06 10.67
N THR A 137 -2.13 -4.54 10.57
CA THR A 137 -2.81 -4.23 9.31
C THR A 137 -3.01 -2.72 9.24
N VAL A 138 -2.69 -2.13 8.09
CA VAL A 138 -2.77 -0.68 7.89
C VAL A 138 -3.51 -0.37 6.61
N HIS A 139 -4.48 0.54 6.72
CA HIS A 139 -5.14 1.15 5.58
C HIS A 139 -4.98 2.67 5.61
N PHE A 140 -4.83 3.27 4.43
CA PHE A 140 -5.02 4.71 4.24
C PHE A 140 -6.27 4.91 3.39
N VAL A 141 -7.18 5.73 3.89
CA VAL A 141 -8.53 5.85 3.35
C VAL A 141 -8.82 7.31 3.06
N PHE A 142 -9.17 7.59 1.81
CA PHE A 142 -9.54 8.91 1.32
C PHE A 142 -10.91 8.81 0.65
N ASP A 143 -11.82 9.72 0.95
CA ASP A 143 -13.22 9.62 0.53
C ASP A 143 -13.72 10.94 -0.05
N ASP A 144 -14.28 10.92 -1.26
CA ASP A 144 -14.83 12.10 -1.94
C ASP A 144 -16.35 12.25 -1.75
N GLY A 145 -16.96 11.41 -0.91
CA GLY A 145 -18.39 11.29 -0.65
C GLY A 145 -19.15 10.33 -1.60
N GLU A 146 -18.53 9.89 -2.69
CA GLU A 146 -19.10 8.91 -3.63
C GLU A 146 -18.23 7.64 -3.72
N ARG A 147 -16.91 7.84 -3.73
CA ARG A 147 -15.89 6.81 -3.85
C ARG A 147 -14.92 6.87 -2.67
N THR A 148 -14.42 5.70 -2.29
CA THR A 148 -13.30 5.56 -1.36
C THR A 148 -12.08 5.07 -2.12
N LEU A 149 -10.99 5.82 -2.05
CA LEU A 149 -9.64 5.36 -2.36
C LEU A 149 -9.04 4.73 -1.11
N GLN A 150 -8.67 3.46 -1.21
CA GLN A 150 -8.12 2.68 -0.12
C GLN A 150 -6.76 2.12 -0.52
N LEU A 151 -5.71 2.52 0.19
CA LEU A 151 -4.42 1.85 0.13
C LEU A 151 -4.36 0.85 1.28
N THR A 152 -4.17 -0.42 0.95
CA THR A 152 -4.12 -1.52 1.91
C THR A 152 -2.73 -2.11 1.92
N VAL A 153 -2.11 -2.14 3.10
CA VAL A 153 -0.89 -2.90 3.33
C VAL A 153 -1.28 -4.26 3.89
N GLU A 154 -0.83 -5.34 3.27
CA GLU A 154 -1.10 -6.70 3.77
C GLU A 154 -0.59 -6.86 5.22
N PRO A 155 -1.25 -7.70 6.04
CA PRO A 155 -0.83 -7.93 7.41
C PRO A 155 0.64 -8.36 7.49
N MET A 156 1.42 -7.69 8.34
CA MET A 156 2.84 -8.00 8.53
C MET A 156 3.22 -8.00 10.00
N LEU A 157 4.39 -8.56 10.32
CA LEU A 157 4.94 -8.50 11.67
C LEU A 157 5.15 -7.04 12.11
N LEU A 158 4.71 -6.71 13.33
CA LEU A 158 4.81 -5.36 13.88
C LEU A 158 6.25 -4.81 13.85
N GLU A 159 7.24 -5.66 14.13
CA GLU A 159 8.66 -5.29 14.14
C GLU A 159 9.19 -4.88 12.76
N LEU A 160 8.59 -5.40 11.68
CA LEU A 160 8.95 -5.07 10.31
C LEU A 160 8.27 -3.78 9.85
N TYR A 161 7.07 -3.51 10.35
CA TYR A 161 6.34 -2.29 10.01
C TYR A 161 7.14 -1.01 10.29
N ALA A 162 7.79 -0.92 11.44
CA ALA A 162 8.61 0.24 11.79
C ALA A 162 9.78 0.46 10.79
N GLN A 163 10.31 -0.62 10.21
CA GLN A 163 11.44 -0.56 9.27
C GLN A 163 10.98 -0.16 7.86
N VAL A 164 9.79 -0.59 7.44
CA VAL A 164 9.26 -0.28 6.10
C VAL A 164 8.44 1.01 6.06
N TRP A 165 8.09 1.57 7.21
CA TRP A 165 7.23 2.75 7.32
C TRP A 165 7.66 3.93 6.44
N PRO A 166 8.95 4.34 6.37
CA PRO A 166 9.36 5.44 5.49
C PRO A 166 9.07 5.17 4.01
N ALA A 167 9.32 3.94 3.55
CA ALA A 167 9.05 3.54 2.17
C ALA A 167 7.55 3.50 1.87
N LEU A 168 6.74 2.96 2.79
CA LEU A 168 5.28 2.98 2.68
C LEU A 168 4.74 4.41 2.59
N LEU A 169 5.19 5.29 3.49
CA LEU A 169 4.75 6.68 3.54
C LEU A 169 5.16 7.43 2.26
N SER A 170 6.35 7.16 1.73
CA SER A 170 6.79 7.73 0.46
C SER A 170 5.84 7.37 -0.68
N VAL A 171 5.38 6.12 -0.77
CA VAL A 171 4.41 5.75 -1.81
C VAL A 171 3.07 6.42 -1.56
N VAL A 172 2.51 6.33 -0.36
CA VAL A 172 1.20 6.90 0.00
C VAL A 172 1.13 8.41 -0.29
N CYS A 173 2.22 9.14 -0.01
CA CYS A 173 2.31 10.58 -0.28
C CYS A 173 2.57 10.93 -1.75
N SER A 174 2.92 9.95 -2.60
CA SER A 174 3.17 10.13 -4.04
C SER A 174 1.99 9.75 -4.93
N VAL A 175 0.93 9.16 -4.35
CA VAL A 175 -0.22 8.68 -5.11
C VAL A 175 -0.95 9.86 -5.74
N GLU A 176 -1.19 9.75 -7.03
CA GLU A 176 -2.08 10.62 -7.80
C GLU A 176 -3.16 9.72 -8.42
N VAL A 177 -4.41 10.17 -8.36
CA VAL A 177 -5.56 9.41 -8.85
C VAL A 177 -6.38 10.33 -9.72
N ASP A 178 -6.55 9.94 -10.99
CA ASP A 178 -7.29 10.73 -11.97
C ASP A 178 -8.43 9.90 -12.57
N ARG A 179 -9.54 10.58 -12.85
CA ARG A 179 -10.62 10.04 -13.67
C ARG A 179 -10.16 9.99 -15.13
N GLU A 180 -10.82 9.17 -15.95
CA GLU A 180 -10.60 9.12 -17.40
C GLU A 180 -10.79 10.51 -18.07
N ASP A 181 -11.67 11.35 -17.52
CA ASP A 181 -11.87 12.74 -18.00
C ASP A 181 -10.76 13.71 -17.60
N GLY A 182 -9.71 13.22 -16.93
CA GLY A 182 -8.55 13.96 -16.48
C GLY A 182 -8.77 14.77 -15.20
N ARG A 183 -9.92 14.63 -14.53
CA ARG A 183 -10.14 15.30 -13.24
C ARG A 183 -9.51 14.50 -12.10
N PRO A 184 -8.83 15.16 -11.15
CA PRO A 184 -8.23 14.47 -10.02
C PRO A 184 -9.30 13.99 -9.03
N PHE A 185 -8.99 12.93 -8.29
CA PHE A 185 -9.68 12.54 -7.07
C PHE A 185 -9.42 13.61 -6.00
N VAL A 186 -10.49 14.18 -5.43
CA VAL A 186 -10.38 15.19 -4.37
C VAL A 186 -11.17 14.74 -3.15
N PRO A 187 -10.49 14.29 -2.08
CA PRO A 187 -11.17 13.85 -0.88
C PRO A 187 -11.83 15.03 -0.15
N ARG A 188 -12.90 14.72 0.58
CA ARG A 188 -13.53 15.65 1.51
C ARG A 188 -12.82 15.61 2.86
N PRO A 189 -12.83 16.72 3.62
CA PRO A 189 -12.46 16.70 5.03
C PRO A 189 -13.24 15.64 5.80
N VAL A 190 -12.53 14.87 6.63
CA VAL A 190 -13.09 13.85 7.51
C VAL A 190 -13.41 14.51 8.85
N SER A 191 -14.70 14.60 9.19
CA SER A 191 -15.14 15.23 10.44
C SER A 191 -14.48 14.57 11.67
N GLY A 192 -13.89 15.40 12.53
CA GLY A 192 -13.15 14.94 13.72
C GLY A 192 -11.72 14.45 13.45
N TYR A 193 -11.27 14.46 12.19
CA TYR A 193 -9.96 13.93 11.79
C TYR A 193 -9.18 14.85 10.84
N THR A 194 -9.85 15.74 10.11
CA THR A 194 -9.13 16.77 9.37
C THR A 194 -8.73 17.88 10.34
N LEU A 195 -7.42 18.05 10.50
CA LEU A 195 -6.84 19.15 11.26
C LEU A 195 -7.31 20.49 10.66
N SER A 196 -7.82 21.38 11.51
CA SER A 196 -8.06 22.77 11.11
C SER A 196 -6.71 23.46 10.86
N ASP A 197 -6.72 24.57 10.11
CA ASP A 197 -5.51 25.38 9.92
C ASP A 197 -4.92 25.83 11.27
N ASP A 198 -5.77 26.09 12.26
CA ASP A 198 -5.36 26.44 13.63
C ASP A 198 -4.60 25.29 14.32
N ASP A 199 -5.00 24.03 14.08
CA ASP A 199 -4.32 22.85 14.62
C ASP A 199 -2.95 22.61 13.96
N ARG A 200 -2.81 23.00 12.68
CA ARG A 200 -1.55 22.87 11.94
C ARG A 200 -0.49 23.81 12.51
N PHE A 201 -0.84 25.07 12.80
CA PHE A 201 0.09 26.05 13.39
C PHE A 201 0.51 25.71 14.83
N ALA A 202 -0.37 25.09 15.61
CA ALA A 202 -0.05 24.70 16.99
C ALA A 202 1.01 23.58 17.06
N ARG A 203 1.08 22.68 16.07
CA ARG A 203 2.06 21.59 16.03
C ARG A 203 3.45 22.01 15.54
N THR A 204 3.55 22.98 14.64
CA THR A 204 4.84 23.49 14.15
C THR A 204 5.57 24.36 15.17
N ASN A 205 4.85 24.96 16.11
CA ASN A 205 5.42 25.87 17.12
C ASN A 205 5.61 25.23 18.50
N GLY A 206 5.30 23.93 18.65
CA GLY A 206 5.33 23.20 19.92
C GLY A 206 6.36 22.08 20.02
N ALA A 207 7.32 21.99 19.08
CA ALA A 207 8.41 21.00 19.08
C ALA A 207 9.74 21.66 19.45
#